data_AF-A0A1B6LUI3-F1
#
_entry.id   AF-A0A1B6LUI3-F1
#
_cell.length_a   1.000
_cell.length_b   1.000
_cell.length_c   1.000
_cell.angle_alpha   90.00
_cell.angle_beta   90.00
_cell.angle_gamma   90.00
#
_symmetry.space_group_name_H-M   'P 1'
#
loop_
_entity.id
_entity.type
_entity.pdbx_description
1 polymer ?
#
loop_
_entity_poly.entity_id
_entity_poly.type
_entity_poly.pdbx_seq_one_letter_code
_entity_poly.pdbx_strand_id
1 'polypeptide(L)'
;GTFAWRDGPFLRALQLGHWILLDELNLASQSVLEGLNAVLDHRGELYIPELGRTFTIQSNKTRLFACQNPLRQGGARRGLPQSFLNRFTQVYMESLTAADLEFITCSLFPNLQTGLLQGMVRFTVRLAEQCGSVWGQRGAP
;
A
#
# COMPACT_ATOMS: atom_id res chain seq x y z
N GLY A 1 4.77 -31.76 23.01
CA GLY A 1 3.93 -30.77 22.30
C GLY A 1 4.21 -30.90 20.82
N THR A 2 3.18 -30.86 19.98
CA THR A 2 3.32 -30.95 18.52
C THR A 2 3.30 -29.55 17.90
N PHE A 3 4.23 -29.30 16.98
CA PHE A 3 4.16 -28.12 16.13
C PHE A 3 3.10 -28.38 15.05
N ALA A 4 2.22 -27.40 14.84
CA ALA A 4 1.18 -27.44 13.83
C ALA A 4 1.28 -26.19 12.95
N TRP A 5 1.02 -26.38 11.66
CA TRP A 5 0.88 -25.28 10.73
C TRP A 5 -0.25 -24.34 11.15
N ARG A 6 -0.06 -23.03 10.95
CA ARG A 6 -1.09 -22.02 11.12
C ARG A 6 -1.07 -21.06 9.95
N ASP A 7 -2.23 -20.90 9.30
CA ASP A 7 -2.40 -19.93 8.23
C ASP A 7 -2.09 -18.52 8.74
N GLY A 8 -1.17 -17.86 8.03
CA GLY A 8 -0.88 -16.45 8.21
C GLY A 8 -2.07 -15.56 7.81
N PRO A 9 -2.05 -14.27 8.21
CA PRO A 9 -3.16 -13.35 7.97
C PRO A 9 -3.50 -13.20 6.47
N PHE A 10 -2.48 -13.19 5.61
CA PHE A 10 -2.67 -13.07 4.16
C PHE A 10 -3.40 -14.28 3.57
N LEU A 11 -2.93 -15.50 3.85
CA LEU A 11 -3.57 -16.73 3.38
C LEU A 11 -5.02 -16.84 3.87
N ARG A 12 -5.26 -16.52 5.15
CA ARG A 12 -6.61 -16.53 5.72
C ARG A 12 -7.52 -15.52 5.02
N ALA A 13 -7.04 -14.31 4.77
CA ALA A 13 -7.80 -13.27 4.07
C ALA A 13 -8.20 -13.70 2.64
N LEU A 14 -7.30 -14.40 1.93
CA LEU A 14 -7.58 -14.94 0.61
C LEU A 14 -8.67 -16.02 0.63
N GLN A 15 -8.62 -16.92 1.60
CA GLN A 15 -9.62 -17.99 1.78
C GLN A 15 -10.98 -17.45 2.22
N LEU A 16 -11.01 -16.33 2.96
CA LEU A 16 -12.24 -15.72 3.48
C LEU A 16 -12.84 -14.66 2.55
N GLY A 17 -12.20 -14.34 1.42
CA GLY A 17 -12.74 -13.37 0.46
C GLY A 17 -12.58 -11.92 0.86
N HIS A 18 -11.57 -11.60 1.68
CA HIS A 18 -11.36 -10.25 2.18
C HIS A 18 -10.73 -9.32 1.15
N TRP A 19 -10.90 -8.02 1.36
CA TRP A 19 -10.14 -7.00 0.66
C TRP A 19 -8.81 -6.82 1.37
N ILE A 20 -7.72 -6.81 0.62
CA ILE A 20 -6.37 -6.81 1.13
C ILE A 20 -5.62 -5.62 0.54
N LEU A 21 -5.05 -4.79 1.41
CA LEU A 21 -4.15 -3.72 1.03
C LEU A 21 -2.70 -4.15 1.29
N LEU A 22 -1.90 -4.17 0.23
CA LEU A 22 -0.46 -4.38 0.28
C LEU A 22 0.22 -3.02 0.25
N ASP A 23 0.68 -2.55 1.41
CA ASP A 23 1.40 -1.29 1.49
C ASP A 23 2.88 -1.46 1.12
N GLU A 24 3.50 -0.40 0.62
CA GLU A 24 4.93 -0.32 0.29
C GLU A 24 5.46 -1.48 -0.56
N LEU A 25 4.69 -1.94 -1.56
CA LEU A 25 4.95 -3.20 -2.26
C LEU A 25 6.34 -3.27 -2.92
N ASN A 26 6.90 -2.13 -3.31
CA ASN A 26 8.23 -2.02 -3.89
C ASN A 26 9.41 -2.15 -2.90
N LEU A 27 9.13 -2.33 -1.60
CA LEU A 27 10.12 -2.73 -0.59
C LEU A 27 10.17 -4.25 -0.39
N ALA A 28 9.19 -5.00 -0.93
CA ALA A 28 9.15 -6.45 -0.79
C ALA A 28 10.35 -7.12 -1.48
N SER A 29 10.81 -8.24 -0.93
CA SER A 29 11.82 -9.06 -1.57
C SER A 29 11.29 -9.66 -2.88
N GLN A 30 12.21 -10.00 -3.79
CA GLN A 30 11.84 -10.66 -5.04
C GLN A 30 11.08 -11.97 -4.81
N SER A 31 11.46 -12.76 -3.81
CA SER A 31 10.75 -14.00 -3.44
C SER A 31 9.30 -13.75 -2.99
N VAL A 32 9.03 -12.65 -2.29
CA VAL A 32 7.66 -12.28 -1.90
C VAL A 32 6.85 -11.87 -3.14
N LEU A 33 7.42 -11.07 -4.04
CA LEU A 33 6.76 -10.69 -5.29
C LEU A 33 6.48 -11.91 -6.19
N GLU A 34 7.41 -12.86 -6.25
CA GLU A 34 7.23 -14.13 -6.96
C GLU A 34 6.12 -14.98 -6.33
N GLY A 35 6.03 -15.05 -5.01
CA GLY A 35 4.91 -15.71 -4.32
C GLY A 35 3.57 -15.05 -4.61
N LEU A 36 3.52 -13.72 -4.67
CA LEU A 36 2.31 -12.96 -5.00
C LEU A 36 1.83 -13.21 -6.44
N ASN A 37 2.71 -13.55 -7.37
CA ASN A 37 2.31 -13.86 -8.74
C ASN A 37 1.29 -15.01 -8.81
N ALA A 38 1.38 -16.01 -7.93
CA ALA A 38 0.41 -17.10 -7.89
C ALA A 38 -1.00 -16.62 -7.49
N VAL A 39 -1.06 -15.64 -6.58
CA VAL A 39 -2.32 -15.07 -6.08
C VAL A 39 -2.96 -14.14 -7.12
N LEU A 40 -2.14 -13.42 -7.88
CA LEU A 40 -2.59 -12.51 -8.94
C LEU A 40 -2.92 -13.23 -10.25
N ASP A 41 -2.76 -14.56 -10.31
CA ASP A 41 -3.14 -15.36 -11.47
C ASP A 41 -4.65 -15.64 -11.49
N HIS A 42 -5.20 -15.84 -12.68
CA HIS A 42 -6.61 -16.10 -12.93
C HIS A 42 -7.12 -17.45 -12.41
N ARG A 43 -6.22 -18.31 -11.91
CA ARG A 43 -6.52 -19.67 -11.44
C ARG A 43 -7.31 -19.70 -10.13
N GLY A 44 -7.18 -18.67 -9.28
CA GLY A 44 -7.86 -18.62 -7.98
C GLY A 44 -7.40 -19.70 -6.99
N GLU A 45 -6.16 -20.18 -7.13
CA GLU A 45 -5.56 -21.19 -6.27
C GLU A 45 -4.14 -20.79 -5.91
N LEU A 46 -3.73 -21.10 -4.67
CA LEU A 46 -2.38 -20.88 -4.17
C LEU A 46 -1.78 -22.21 -3.71
N TYR A 47 -0.72 -22.65 -4.37
CA TYR A 47 0.06 -23.82 -3.95
C TYR A 47 1.20 -23.41 -3.01
N ILE A 48 1.33 -24.10 -1.88
CA ILE A 48 2.42 -23.92 -0.91
C ILE A 48 3.27 -25.20 -0.91
N PRO A 49 4.47 -25.18 -1.54
CA PRO A 49 5.33 -26.35 -1.67
C PRO A 49 5.75 -26.96 -0.33
N GLU A 50 6.03 -26.14 0.67
CA GLU A 50 6.46 -26.56 2.02
C GLU A 50 5.41 -27.42 2.73
N LEU A 51 4.16 -27.34 2.29
CA LEU A 51 3.04 -28.12 2.81
C LEU A 51 2.56 -29.20 1.83
N GLY A 52 3.03 -29.17 0.58
CA GLY A 52 2.48 -29.99 -0.50
C GLY A 52 0.97 -29.78 -0.69
N ARG A 53 0.47 -28.54 -0.50
CA ARG A 53 -0.97 -28.24 -0.42
C ARG A 53 -1.37 -27.05 -1.28
N THR A 54 -2.55 -27.16 -1.88
CA THR A 54 -3.22 -26.08 -2.60
C THR A 54 -4.35 -25.50 -1.76
N PHE A 55 -4.47 -24.18 -1.75
CA PHE A 55 -5.52 -23.43 -1.08
C PHE A 55 -6.36 -22.67 -2.10
N THR A 56 -7.67 -22.77 -1.98
CA THR A 56 -8.60 -22.02 -2.85
C THR A 56 -8.70 -20.57 -2.40
N ILE A 57 -8.57 -19.65 -3.35
CA ILE A 57 -8.79 -18.22 -3.16
C ILE A 57 -10.25 -17.90 -3.52
N GLN A 58 -10.93 -17.11 -2.71
CA GLN A 58 -12.28 -16.62 -3.01
C GLN A 58 -12.24 -15.50 -4.06
N SER A 59 -11.74 -15.76 -5.26
CA SER A 59 -11.42 -14.76 -6.29
C SER A 59 -12.60 -13.85 -6.69
N ASN A 60 -13.84 -14.33 -6.54
CA ASN A 60 -15.03 -13.51 -6.78
C ASN A 60 -15.21 -12.39 -5.74
N LYS A 61 -14.78 -12.61 -4.49
CA LYS A 61 -14.94 -11.69 -3.34
C LYS A 61 -13.65 -10.94 -3.00
N THR A 62 -12.50 -11.61 -3.10
CA THR A 62 -11.19 -11.05 -2.78
C THR A 62 -10.84 -9.93 -3.74
N ARG A 63 -10.35 -8.81 -3.21
CA ARG A 63 -9.77 -7.70 -4.00
C ARG A 63 -8.41 -7.34 -3.40
N LEU A 64 -7.41 -7.22 -4.26
CA LEU A 64 -6.06 -6.84 -3.89
C LEU A 64 -5.81 -5.39 -4.32
N PHE A 65 -5.45 -4.56 -3.36
CA PHE A 65 -4.97 -3.21 -3.55
C PHE A 65 -3.48 -3.20 -3.20
N ALA A 66 -2.70 -2.42 -3.94
CA ALA A 66 -1.28 -2.28 -3.68
C ALA A 66 -0.87 -0.82 -3.77
N CYS A 67 -0.07 -0.38 -2.80
CA CYS A 67 0.56 0.94 -2.81
C CYS A 67 2.02 0.78 -3.25
N GLN A 68 2.45 1.68 -4.13
CA GLN A 68 3.85 1.79 -4.52
C GLN A 68 4.39 3.12 -4.00
N ASN A 69 5.43 3.03 -3.18
CA ASN A 69 6.12 4.22 -2.71
C ASN A 69 6.89 4.90 -3.84
N PRO A 70 7.00 6.24 -3.84
CA PRO A 70 7.81 6.97 -4.82
C PRO A 70 9.25 6.45 -4.85
N LEU A 71 9.76 6.19 -6.06
CA LEU A 71 11.10 5.61 -6.28
C LEU A 71 12.25 6.50 -5.80
N ARG A 72 12.01 7.80 -5.60
CA ARG A 72 13.04 8.80 -5.29
C ARG A 72 13.28 9.03 -3.79
N GLN A 73 12.55 8.35 -2.91
CA GLN A 73 12.63 8.52 -1.46
C GLN A 73 13.14 7.23 -0.82
N GLY A 74 14.23 7.24 -0.05
CA GLY A 74 14.77 6.06 0.66
C GLY A 74 15.59 5.08 -0.18
N GLY A 75 16.76 4.69 0.33
CA GLY A 75 17.65 3.71 -0.32
C GLY A 75 17.17 2.28 -0.10
N ALA A 76 16.92 1.56 -1.19
CA ALA A 76 16.42 0.16 -1.35
C ALA A 76 15.12 0.05 -2.15
N ARG A 77 14.45 1.17 -2.49
CA ARG A 77 13.27 1.17 -3.36
C ARG A 77 13.67 0.82 -4.80
N ARG A 78 13.24 -0.35 -5.27
CA ARG A 78 13.41 -0.78 -6.67
C ARG A 78 12.12 -0.58 -7.44
N GLY A 79 12.22 -0.32 -8.75
CA GLY A 79 11.04 -0.39 -9.61
C GLY A 79 10.49 -1.81 -9.61
N LEU A 80 9.16 -1.94 -9.49
CA LEU A 80 8.52 -3.24 -9.67
C LEU A 80 8.69 -3.68 -11.14
N PRO A 81 8.94 -4.97 -11.42
CA PRO A 81 9.04 -5.46 -12.78
C PRO A 81 7.78 -5.13 -13.60
N GLN A 82 7.93 -4.73 -14.86
CA GLN A 82 6.78 -4.40 -15.71
C GLN A 82 5.77 -5.56 -15.82
N SER A 83 6.27 -6.79 -15.89
CA SER A 83 5.44 -8.01 -15.93
C SER A 83 4.59 -8.20 -14.68
N PHE A 84 5.04 -7.68 -13.53
CA PHE A 84 4.31 -7.69 -12.28
C PHE A 84 3.27 -6.57 -12.25
N LEU A 85 3.66 -5.35 -12.64
CA LEU A 85 2.76 -4.20 -12.75
C LEU A 85 1.61 -4.43 -13.73
N ASN A 86 1.85 -5.16 -14.83
CA ASN A 86 0.82 -5.50 -15.82
C ASN A 86 -0.31 -6.40 -15.26
N ARG A 87 -0.15 -6.96 -14.05
CA ARG A 87 -1.20 -7.73 -13.36
C ARG A 87 -2.14 -6.85 -12.53
N PHE A 88 -1.81 -5.57 -12.39
CA PHE A 88 -2.62 -4.59 -11.69
C PHE A 88 -3.24 -3.60 -12.68
N THR A 89 -4.43 -3.12 -12.35
CA THR A 89 -4.90 -1.84 -12.86
C THR A 89 -4.18 -0.72 -12.13
N GLN A 90 -3.38 0.06 -12.85
CA GLN A 90 -2.59 1.14 -12.27
C GLN A 90 -3.42 2.42 -12.21
N VAL A 91 -3.47 3.02 -11.02
CA VAL A 91 -4.13 4.31 -10.77
C VAL A 91 -3.09 5.26 -10.19
N TYR A 92 -3.00 6.46 -10.74
CA TYR A 92 -2.13 7.51 -10.23
C TYR A 92 -2.96 8.46 -9.38
N MET A 93 -2.58 8.61 -8.12
CA MET A 93 -3.22 9.53 -7.19
C MET A 93 -2.48 10.87 -7.20
N GLU A 94 -3.22 11.95 -7.35
CA GLU A 94 -2.70 13.30 -7.21
C GLU A 94 -2.52 13.65 -5.72
N SER A 95 -1.57 14.55 -5.42
CA SER A 95 -1.40 15.05 -4.06
C SER A 95 -2.54 15.99 -3.70
N LEU A 96 -2.96 15.96 -2.43
CA LEU A 96 -4.01 16.86 -1.93
C LEU A 96 -3.60 18.32 -2.11
N THR A 97 -4.53 19.13 -2.62
CA THR A 97 -4.36 20.57 -2.73
C THR A 97 -4.57 21.26 -1.39
N ALA A 98 -4.16 22.53 -1.28
CA ALA A 98 -4.44 23.32 -0.09
C ALA A 98 -5.95 23.42 0.19
N ALA A 99 -6.77 23.51 -0.85
CA ALA A 99 -8.23 23.54 -0.74
C ALA A 99 -8.78 22.23 -0.18
N ASP A 100 -8.25 21.08 -0.61
CA ASP A 100 -8.64 19.77 -0.06
C ASP A 100 -8.29 19.67 1.42
N LEU A 101 -7.08 20.12 1.80
CA LEU A 101 -6.63 20.13 3.19
C LEU A 101 -7.48 21.07 4.07
N GLU A 102 -7.84 22.25 3.56
CA GLU A 102 -8.77 23.15 4.25
C GLU A 102 -10.14 22.52 4.43
N PHE A 103 -10.69 21.89 3.39
CA PHE A 103 -11.97 21.19 3.47
C PHE A 103 -11.94 20.05 4.51
N ILE A 104 -10.92 19.20 4.46
CA ILE A 104 -10.74 18.08 5.41
C ILE A 104 -10.61 18.61 6.84
N THR A 105 -9.75 19.61 7.07
CA THR A 105 -9.50 20.14 8.42
C THR A 105 -10.71 20.86 8.99
N CYS A 106 -11.45 21.63 8.19
CA CYS A 106 -12.70 22.26 8.62
C CYS A 106 -13.77 21.22 8.95
N SER A 107 -13.83 20.11 8.19
CA SER A 107 -14.78 19.02 8.42
C SER A 107 -14.46 18.22 9.69
N LEU A 108 -13.17 17.96 9.95
CA LEU A 108 -12.73 17.21 11.13
C LEU A 108 -12.75 18.04 12.43
N PHE A 109 -12.53 19.35 12.33
CA PHE A 109 -12.42 20.24 13.48
C PHE A 109 -13.37 21.45 13.39
N PRO A 110 -14.70 21.22 13.37
CA PRO A 110 -15.69 22.27 13.14
C PRO A 110 -15.72 23.35 14.24
N ASN A 111 -15.23 23.04 15.44
CA ASN A 111 -15.21 23.97 16.58
C ASN A 111 -13.98 24.89 16.61
N LEU A 112 -12.99 24.65 15.73
CA LEU A 112 -11.82 25.52 15.63
C LEU A 112 -12.12 26.71 14.71
N GLN A 113 -11.53 27.86 15.04
CA GLN A 113 -11.67 29.06 14.22
C GLN A 113 -11.11 28.77 12.81
N THR A 114 -11.92 29.02 11.77
CA THR A 114 -11.55 28.77 10.38
C THR A 114 -10.24 29.46 9.99
N GLY A 115 -10.01 30.69 10.47
CA GLY A 115 -8.77 31.42 10.21
C GLY A 115 -7.53 30.73 10.79
N LEU A 116 -7.65 30.03 11.92
CA LEU A 116 -6.56 29.24 12.48
C LEU A 116 -6.28 28.00 11.61
N LEU A 117 -7.31 27.28 11.19
CA LEU A 117 -7.17 26.10 10.32
C LEU A 117 -6.53 26.46 8.98
N GLN A 118 -6.98 27.53 8.32
CA GLN A 118 -6.36 28.06 7.11
C GLN A 118 -4.92 28.48 7.35
N GLY A 119 -4.64 29.11 8.50
CA GLY A 119 -3.29 29.44 8.94
C GLY A 119 -2.38 28.22 9.04
N MET A 120 -2.87 27.13 9.63
CA MET A 120 -2.16 25.85 9.75
C MET A 120 -1.91 25.20 8.39
N VAL A 121 -2.92 25.11 7.53
CA VAL A 121 -2.77 24.54 6.18
C VAL A 121 -1.75 25.33 5.38
N ARG A 122 -1.85 26.67 5.35
CA ARG A 122 -0.89 27.54 4.65
C ARG A 122 0.52 27.38 5.18
N PHE A 123 0.70 27.25 6.50
CA PHE A 123 2.00 27.00 7.10
C PHE A 123 2.59 25.66 6.64
N THR A 124 1.80 24.58 6.70
CA THR A 124 2.24 23.24 6.28
C THR A 124 2.58 23.17 4.79
N VAL A 125 1.78 23.79 3.92
CA VAL A 125 2.04 23.84 2.47
C VAL A 125 3.37 24.57 2.19
N ARG A 126 3.57 25.75 2.79
CA ARG A 126 4.84 26.48 2.67
C ARG A 126 6.02 25.70 3.20
N LEU A 127 5.86 25.02 4.33
CA LEU A 127 6.91 24.18 4.90
C LEU A 127 7.28 23.04 3.95
N ALA A 128 6.28 22.37 3.35
CA ALA A 128 6.52 21.30 2.38
C ALA A 128 7.26 21.80 1.13
N GLU A 129 6.89 22.98 0.61
CA GLU A 129 7.60 23.63 -0.50
C GLU A 129 9.05 23.96 -0.16
N GLN A 130 9.29 24.50 1.05
CA GLN A 130 10.62 24.92 1.51
C GLN A 130 11.54 23.74 1.86
N CYS A 131 11.00 22.68 2.45
CA CYS A 131 11.76 21.47 2.74
C CYS A 131 12.14 20.73 1.44
N GLY A 132 11.35 20.87 0.37
CA GLY A 132 11.56 20.11 -0.86
C GLY A 132 11.47 18.59 -0.66
N SER A 133 11.57 17.83 -1.74
CA SER A 133 11.54 16.35 -1.71
C SER A 133 12.79 15.69 -1.10
N VAL A 134 13.80 16.48 -0.73
CA VAL A 134 15.13 16.01 -0.31
C VAL A 134 15.15 15.54 1.16
N TRP A 135 14.29 16.08 2.02
CA TRP A 135 14.22 15.64 3.43
C TRP A 135 13.69 14.21 3.59
N GLY A 136 12.94 13.70 2.61
CA GLY A 136 12.53 12.29 2.53
C GLY A 136 13.64 11.31 2.08
N GLN A 137 14.87 11.80 1.83
CA GLN A 137 16.01 10.96 1.47
C GLN A 137 16.94 10.62 2.65
N ARG A 138 16.80 11.30 3.80
CA ARG A 138 17.67 11.11 4.98
C ARG A 138 17.00 10.41 6.16
N GLY A 139 15.96 9.63 5.88
CA GLY A 139 15.36 8.72 6.86
C GLY A 139 14.92 7.44 6.17
N ALA A 140 15.39 6.30 6.67
CA ALA A 140 14.64 5.06 6.60
C ALA A 140 13.71 5.01 7.84
N PRO A 141 12.57 4.30 7.80
CA PRO A 141 11.96 3.82 9.03
C PRO A 141 12.94 2.96 9.84
#